data_AF-A0A6H9K4X9-F1
#
_entry.id   AF-A0A6H9K4X9-F1
#
_cell.length_a   1.000
_cell.length_b   1.000
_cell.length_c   1.000
_cell.angle_alpha   90.00
_cell.angle_beta   90.00
_cell.angle_gamma   90.00
#
_symmetry.space_group_name_H-M   'P 1'
#
loop_
_entity.id
_entity.type
_entity.pdbx_description
1 polymer ?
#
loop_
_entity_poly.entity_id
_entity_poly.type
_entity_poly.pdbx_seq_one_letter_code
_entity_poly.pdbx_strand_id
1 'polypeptide(L)'
;MNKSIFGILLITLAFSFYSCAEKVAVAESKVNLPGLQCESCVVTIKTALKSVDGVSGIEIDKKTKVATVKFDKSKTDASKIETAIAKSGYDANEMKKDMTAYNGLPDCCKID
;
A
#
# COMPACT_ATOMS: atom_id res chain seq x y z
N MET A 1 -22.80 46.85 -33.05
CA MET A 1 -21.49 46.19 -33.28
C MET A 1 -20.66 46.39 -32.02
N ASN A 2 -20.80 45.54 -31.01
CA ASN A 2 -20.14 44.23 -30.94
C ASN A 2 -18.63 44.32 -31.20
N LYS A 3 -17.87 44.50 -30.12
CA LYS A 3 -16.58 43.85 -29.85
C LYS A 3 -16.38 43.79 -28.34
N SER A 4 -17.41 43.26 -27.70
CA SER A 4 -17.42 42.94 -26.29
C SER A 4 -16.79 41.54 -26.14
N ILE A 5 -16.53 41.13 -24.90
CA ILE A 5 -16.77 39.73 -24.49
C ILE A 5 -15.71 38.67 -24.86
N PHE A 6 -14.78 38.89 -25.79
CA PHE A 6 -13.89 37.80 -26.24
C PHE A 6 -12.73 37.44 -25.30
N GLY A 7 -12.38 38.28 -24.32
CA GLY A 7 -11.18 38.07 -23.50
C GLY A 7 -11.38 37.48 -22.11
N ILE A 8 -12.59 37.56 -21.55
CA ILE A 8 -12.82 37.32 -20.11
C ILE A 8 -13.88 36.22 -19.86
N LEU A 9 -14.57 35.72 -20.90
CA LEU A 9 -15.68 34.76 -20.78
C LEU A 9 -15.29 33.26 -20.92
N LEU A 10 -14.00 32.90 -21.05
CA LEU A 10 -13.62 31.49 -21.30
C LEU A 10 -12.72 30.83 -20.25
N ILE A 11 -12.29 31.53 -19.20
CA ILE A 11 -11.43 30.93 -18.15
C ILE A 11 -12.23 30.44 -16.93
N THR A 12 -13.51 30.81 -16.81
CA THR A 12 -14.37 30.39 -15.68
C THR A 12 -15.16 29.10 -15.91
N LEU A 13 -15.16 28.54 -17.14
CA LEU A 13 -15.89 27.30 -17.47
C LEU A 13 -15.06 26.01 -17.35
N ALA A 14 -13.80 26.09 -16.91
CA ALA A 14 -12.97 24.90 -16.64
C ALA A 14 -12.70 24.67 -15.13
N PHE A 15 -13.23 25.52 -14.24
CA PHE A 15 -13.15 25.28 -12.79
C PHE A 15 -14.25 24.34 -12.26
N SER A 16 -15.16 23.88 -13.13
CA SER A 16 -16.28 22.99 -12.77
C SER A 16 -15.96 21.50 -12.82
N PHE A 17 -14.69 21.10 -13.01
CA PHE A 17 -14.28 19.71 -12.92
C PHE A 17 -13.04 19.63 -12.03
N TYR A 18 -13.19 19.26 -10.75
CA TYR A 18 -12.35 18.20 -10.13
C TYR A 18 -12.53 18.00 -8.62
N SER A 19 -13.28 18.84 -7.89
CA SER A 19 -13.54 18.52 -6.47
C SER A 19 -14.75 17.62 -6.31
N CYS A 20 -14.68 16.43 -6.93
CA CYS A 20 -15.32 15.28 -6.31
C CYS A 20 -14.41 14.90 -5.14
N ALA A 21 -14.69 15.44 -3.95
CA ALA A 21 -14.15 14.91 -2.72
C ALA A 21 -14.77 13.53 -2.52
N GLU A 22 -14.26 12.54 -3.23
CA GLU A 22 -14.66 11.16 -3.10
C GLU A 22 -14.20 10.70 -1.71
N LYS A 23 -15.15 10.35 -0.84
CA LYS A 23 -14.85 9.70 0.43
C LYS A 23 -14.24 8.33 0.13
N VAL A 24 -12.93 8.29 0.01
CA VAL A 24 -12.15 7.05 -0.14
C VAL A 24 -12.54 6.10 0.99
N ALA A 25 -13.04 4.91 0.65
CA ALA A 25 -13.42 3.90 1.62
C ALA A 25 -12.14 3.26 2.21
N VAL A 26 -11.53 3.95 3.17
CA VAL A 26 -10.33 3.50 3.86
C VAL A 26 -10.67 2.38 4.83
N ALA A 27 -9.98 1.26 4.70
CA ALA A 27 -10.03 0.14 5.62
C ALA A 27 -8.67 -0.09 6.28
N GLU A 28 -8.70 -0.85 7.36
CA GLU A 28 -7.52 -1.25 8.11
C GLU A 28 -7.49 -2.78 8.21
N SER A 29 -6.32 -3.37 8.00
CA SER A 29 -6.07 -4.79 8.21
C SER A 29 -4.84 -5.00 9.09
N LYS A 30 -4.89 -6.01 9.95
CA LYS A 30 -3.77 -6.48 10.76
C LYS A 30 -3.22 -7.77 10.17
N VAL A 31 -1.91 -7.80 9.94
CA VAL A 31 -1.21 -8.94 9.32
C VAL A 31 -0.13 -9.43 10.26
N ASN A 32 -0.20 -10.70 10.65
CA ASN A 32 0.82 -11.38 11.45
C ASN A 32 2.02 -11.75 10.58
N LEU A 33 3.23 -11.50 11.09
CA LEU A 33 4.51 -11.67 10.39
C LEU A 33 5.47 -12.56 11.20
N PRO A 34 5.25 -13.88 11.27
CA PRO A 34 5.99 -14.76 12.20
C PRO A 34 7.52 -14.74 12.00
N GLY A 35 7.98 -14.54 10.76
CA GLY A 35 9.41 -14.45 10.39
C GLY A 35 10.07 -13.07 10.57
N LEU A 36 9.36 -12.08 11.12
CA LEU A 36 9.93 -10.74 11.34
C LEU A 36 10.91 -10.75 12.53
N GLN A 37 12.18 -10.38 12.32
CA GLN A 37 13.23 -10.46 13.35
C GLN A 37 14.08 -9.19 13.49
N CYS A 38 14.41 -8.51 12.39
CA CYS A 38 15.26 -7.33 12.40
C CYS A 38 14.68 -6.18 11.58
N GLU A 39 15.28 -4.99 11.68
CA GLU A 39 14.80 -3.80 10.96
C GLU A 39 14.93 -3.92 9.44
N SER A 40 15.88 -4.70 8.91
CA SER A 40 15.96 -4.92 7.47
C SER A 40 14.73 -5.67 6.96
N CYS A 41 14.20 -6.65 7.70
CA CYS A 41 12.94 -7.31 7.36
C CYS A 41 11.78 -6.31 7.31
N VAL A 42 11.70 -5.40 8.29
CA VAL A 42 10.68 -4.34 8.34
C VAL A 42 10.76 -3.46 7.09
N VAL A 43 11.97 -3.06 6.69
CA VAL A 43 12.18 -2.21 5.50
C VAL A 43 11.74 -2.93 4.22
N THR A 44 12.09 -4.21 4.05
CA THR A 44 11.69 -5.00 2.89
C THR A 44 10.17 -5.10 2.78
N ILE A 45 9.49 -5.46 3.87
CA ILE A 45 8.03 -5.61 3.91
C ILE A 45 7.35 -4.26 3.66
N LYS A 46 7.81 -3.16 4.27
CA LYS A 46 7.29 -1.82 4.01
C LYS A 46 7.45 -1.42 2.54
N THR A 47 8.56 -1.78 1.91
CA THR A 47 8.82 -1.47 0.50
C THR A 47 7.85 -2.23 -0.42
N ALA A 48 7.61 -3.51 -0.13
CA ALA A 48 6.63 -4.31 -0.85
C ALA A 48 5.21 -3.71 -0.72
N LEU A 49 4.81 -3.35 0.51
CA LEU A 49 3.48 -2.78 0.79
C LEU A 49 3.27 -1.40 0.15
N LYS A 50 4.31 -0.56 0.10
CA LYS A 50 4.26 0.74 -0.61
C LYS A 50 4.04 0.61 -2.11
N SER A 51 4.36 -0.55 -2.69
CA SER A 51 4.19 -0.81 -4.11
C SER A 51 2.77 -1.29 -4.45
N VAL A 52 1.91 -1.53 -3.45
CA VAL A 52 0.51 -1.92 -3.64
C VAL A 52 -0.34 -0.66 -3.81
N ASP A 53 -0.97 -0.49 -4.97
CA ASP A 53 -1.89 0.62 -5.19
C ASP A 53 -3.06 0.58 -4.19
N GLY A 54 -3.44 1.74 -3.69
CA GLY A 54 -4.44 1.91 -2.64
C GLY A 54 -3.92 1.80 -1.21
N VAL A 55 -2.69 1.34 -0.97
CA VAL A 55 -2.10 1.41 0.38
C VAL A 55 -1.75 2.85 0.74
N SER A 56 -2.24 3.32 1.88
CA SER A 56 -2.08 4.71 2.34
C SER A 56 -1.39 4.84 3.70
N GLY A 57 -1.28 3.77 4.47
CA GLY A 57 -0.58 3.77 5.76
C GLY A 57 -0.05 2.39 6.13
N ILE A 58 1.16 2.35 6.69
CA ILE A 58 1.82 1.10 7.11
C ILE A 58 2.53 1.35 8.44
N GLU A 59 2.10 0.63 9.46
CA GLU A 59 2.77 0.55 10.76
C GLU A 59 3.16 -0.90 11.02
N ILE A 60 4.39 -1.14 11.48
CA ILE A 60 4.86 -2.49 11.80
C ILE A 60 5.43 -2.45 13.20
N ASP A 61 4.85 -3.26 14.08
CA ASP A 61 5.37 -3.49 15.42
C ASP A 61 6.22 -4.77 15.42
N LYS A 62 7.53 -4.59 15.57
CA LYS A 62 8.49 -5.69 15.60
C LYS A 62 8.36 -6.58 16.85
N LYS A 63 7.87 -6.03 17.97
CA LYS A 63 7.72 -6.79 19.23
C LYS A 63 6.56 -7.77 19.12
N THR A 64 5.42 -7.31 18.59
CA THR A 64 4.23 -8.14 18.40
C THR A 64 4.24 -8.89 17.07
N LYS A 65 5.14 -8.52 16.15
CA LYS A 65 5.23 -9.05 14.78
C LYS A 65 3.93 -8.85 14.00
N VAL A 66 3.32 -7.68 14.16
CA VAL A 66 2.07 -7.31 13.48
C VAL A 66 2.29 -6.08 12.62
N ALA A 67 1.83 -6.15 11.37
CA ALA A 67 1.69 -5.00 10.49
C ALA A 67 0.23 -4.53 10.46
N THR A 68 0.00 -3.26 10.74
CA THR A 68 -1.27 -2.57 10.53
C THR A 68 -1.19 -1.80 9.22
N VAL A 69 -2.07 -2.15 8.27
CA VAL A 69 -2.08 -1.58 6.92
C VAL A 69 -3.40 -0.87 6.67
N LYS A 70 -3.34 0.40 6.32
CA LYS A 70 -4.48 1.21 5.88
C LYS A 70 -4.51 1.27 4.36
N PHE A 71 -5.68 1.03 3.78
CA PHE A 71 -5.81 0.96 2.33
C PHE A 71 -7.20 1.32 1.82
N ASP A 72 -7.28 1.73 0.56
CA ASP A 72 -8.51 1.97 -0.19
C ASP A 72 -9.11 0.65 -0.70
N LYS A 73 -10.30 0.31 -0.18
CA LYS A 73 -11.04 -0.91 -0.57
C LYS A 73 -11.45 -0.97 -2.04
N SER A 74 -11.50 0.16 -2.74
CA SER A 74 -11.81 0.17 -4.18
C SER A 74 -10.64 -0.29 -5.05
N LYS A 75 -9.41 -0.25 -4.51
CA LYS A 75 -8.17 -0.55 -5.24
C LYS A 75 -7.54 -1.87 -4.81
N THR A 76 -7.59 -2.16 -3.51
CA THR A 76 -6.94 -3.33 -2.93
C THR A 76 -7.72 -3.91 -1.76
N ASP A 77 -7.28 -5.05 -1.27
CA ASP A 77 -7.91 -5.82 -0.21
C ASP A 77 -6.86 -6.51 0.66
N ALA A 78 -7.28 -7.08 1.79
CA ALA A 78 -6.39 -7.74 2.74
C ALA A 78 -5.62 -8.92 2.10
N SER A 79 -6.25 -9.68 1.20
CA SER A 79 -5.60 -10.82 0.55
C SER A 79 -4.48 -10.37 -0.40
N LYS A 80 -4.69 -9.29 -1.16
CA LYS A 80 -3.64 -8.69 -2.01
C LYS A 80 -2.48 -8.12 -1.19
N ILE A 81 -2.78 -7.53 -0.04
CA ILE A 81 -1.76 -7.04 0.92
C ILE A 81 -0.92 -8.20 1.44
N GLU A 82 -1.55 -9.28 1.91
CA GLU A 82 -0.85 -10.50 2.35
C GLU A 82 -0.04 -11.12 1.21
N THR A 83 -0.59 -11.12 -0.02
CA THR A 83 0.12 -11.59 -1.24
C THR A 83 1.37 -10.80 -1.51
N ALA A 84 1.33 -9.47 -1.37
CA ALA A 84 2.49 -8.62 -1.60
C ALA A 84 3.61 -8.93 -0.59
N ILE A 85 3.25 -9.21 0.67
CA ILE A 85 4.19 -9.60 1.70
C ILE A 85 4.77 -10.99 1.40
N ALA A 86 3.92 -11.97 1.06
CA ALA A 86 4.34 -13.31 0.63
C ALA A 86 5.35 -13.26 -0.52
N LYS A 87 5.07 -12.46 -1.55
CA LYS A 87 5.96 -12.23 -2.70
C LYS A 87 7.25 -11.49 -2.37
N SER A 88 7.36 -10.89 -1.19
CA SER A 88 8.61 -10.34 -0.68
C SER A 88 9.44 -11.35 0.13
N GLY A 89 8.97 -12.60 0.23
CA GLY A 89 9.67 -13.69 0.91
C GLY A 89 9.29 -13.86 2.38
N TYR A 90 8.18 -13.28 2.85
CA TYR A 90 7.74 -13.38 4.25
C TYR A 90 6.32 -13.93 4.37
N ASP A 91 6.07 -14.77 5.36
CA ASP A 91 4.71 -15.23 5.66
C ASP A 91 3.85 -14.06 6.15
N ALA A 92 2.56 -14.10 5.80
CA ALA A 92 1.57 -13.09 6.15
C ALA A 92 0.25 -13.76 6.54
N ASN A 93 -0.07 -13.82 7.85
CA ASN A 93 -1.17 -14.65 8.35
C ASN A 93 -1.03 -16.10 7.84
N GLU A 94 -2.04 -16.60 7.11
CA GLU A 94 -2.06 -17.94 6.52
C GLU A 94 -1.37 -17.99 5.14
N MET A 95 -1.07 -16.84 4.54
CA MET A 95 -0.37 -16.76 3.26
C MET A 95 1.11 -17.07 3.44
N LYS A 96 1.55 -18.14 2.76
CA LYS A 96 2.93 -18.60 2.81
C LYS A 96 3.85 -17.77 1.92
N LYS A 97 5.06 -17.54 2.40
CA LYS A 97 6.15 -16.91 1.66
C LYS A 97 6.37 -17.57 0.31
N ASP A 98 6.59 -16.74 -0.72
CA ASP A 98 7.07 -17.23 -2.00
C ASP A 98 8.52 -17.69 -1.82
N MET A 99 8.79 -18.96 -2.15
CA MET A 99 10.09 -19.55 -1.89
C MET A 99 11.19 -18.99 -2.81
N THR A 100 10.83 -18.53 -4.01
CA THR A 100 11.78 -17.89 -4.93
C THR A 100 12.24 -16.56 -4.36
N ALA A 101 11.29 -15.74 -3.88
CA ALA A 101 11.58 -14.48 -3.21
C ALA A 101 12.39 -14.70 -1.93
N TYR A 102 12.00 -15.68 -1.11
CA TYR A 102 12.70 -16.05 0.13
C TYR A 102 14.16 -16.43 -0.12
N ASN A 103 14.43 -17.24 -1.13
CA ASN A 103 15.80 -17.67 -1.47
C ASN A 103 16.67 -16.51 -1.97
N GLY A 104 16.05 -15.47 -2.54
CA GLY A 104 16.72 -14.23 -2.95
C GLY A 104 17.00 -13.24 -1.81
N LEU A 105 16.47 -13.47 -0.60
CA LEU A 105 16.73 -12.61 0.54
C LEU A 105 18.19 -12.73 1.02
N PRO A 106 18.74 -11.69 1.67
CA PRO A 106 19.99 -11.81 2.40
C PRO A 106 19.91 -12.93 3.45
N ASP A 107 21.04 -13.57 3.76
CA ASP A 107 21.06 -14.73 4.65
C ASP A 107 20.53 -14.43 6.05
N CYS A 108 20.69 -13.19 6.54
CA CYS A 108 20.12 -12.77 7.84
C CYS A 108 18.58 -12.75 7.88
N CYS A 109 17.92 -12.76 6.72
CA CYS A 109 16.47 -12.76 6.58
C CYS A 109 15.89 -14.15 6.30
N LYS A 110 16.75 -15.16 6.06
CA LYS A 110 16.36 -16.56 5.84
C LYS A 110 16.31 -17.29 7.17
N ILE A 111 15.16 -17.19 7.83
CA ILE A 111 14.96 -17.76 9.15
C ILE A 111 13.88 -18.83 8.99
N ASP A 112 14.32 -20.08 9.08
CA ASP A 112 13.48 -21.27 9.10
C ASP A 112 13.06 -21.61 10.54
#